data_AF-A0A7S1VWV5-F1
#
_entry.id   AF-A0A7S1VWV5-F1
#
_cell.length_a   1.000
_cell.length_b   1.000
_cell.length_c   1.000
_cell.angle_alpha   90.00
_cell.angle_beta   90.00
_cell.angle_gamma   90.00
#
_symmetry.space_group_name_H-M   'P 1'
#
loop_
_entity.id
_entity.type
_entity.pdbx_description
1 polymer ?
#
loop_
_entity_poly.entity_id
_entity_poly.type
_entity_poly.pdbx_seq_one_letter_code
_entity_poly.pdbx_strand_id
1 'polypeptide(L)'
;TNNIVQSPFAKLLLQHQSNCSIQTVQTFHLDNSYGIGSHVALWSQALCNAMQDGARLRTYNPNWLWLDQTLCDAEQARKSPWLCYFPTAEFQCGQDEEPPLLSNNVSDPRDLKR
;
A
#
# COMPACT_ATOMS: atom_id res chain seq x y z
N THR A 1 19.48 0.25 20.53
CA THR A 1 19.57 1.60 19.92
C THR A 1 18.81 1.57 18.61
N ASN A 2 17.65 2.23 18.58
CA ASN A 2 16.62 2.10 17.55
C ASN A 2 16.93 3.05 16.38
N ASN A 3 17.70 2.59 15.39
CA ASN A 3 18.31 3.41 14.33
C ASN A 3 17.46 3.54 13.04
N ILE A 4 16.17 3.25 13.07
CA ILE A 4 15.41 3.02 11.81
C ILE A 4 14.90 4.32 11.16
N VAL A 5 14.95 5.48 11.82
CA VAL A 5 14.44 6.74 11.22
C VAL A 5 15.46 7.87 11.35
N GLN A 6 16.51 7.82 10.53
CA GLN A 6 17.61 8.80 10.60
C GLN A 6 17.38 10.04 9.72
N SER A 7 16.72 9.90 8.56
CA SER A 7 16.51 11.07 7.69
C SER A 7 15.33 11.93 8.19
N PRO A 8 15.45 13.28 8.12
CA PRO A 8 14.33 14.18 8.43
C PRO A 8 13.07 13.83 7.63
N PHE A 9 13.24 13.43 6.37
CA PHE A 9 12.13 13.07 5.50
C PHE A 9 11.41 11.78 5.94
N ALA A 10 12.16 10.76 6.38
CA ALA A 10 11.55 9.54 6.91
C ALA A 10 10.74 9.81 8.19
N LYS A 11 11.20 10.76 9.04
CA LYS A 11 10.43 11.19 10.22
C LYS A 11 9.13 11.88 9.84
N LEU A 12 9.19 12.77 8.85
CA LEU A 12 8.01 13.48 8.35
C LEU A 12 6.99 12.50 7.75
N LEU A 13 7.45 11.56 6.92
CA LEU A 13 6.63 10.53 6.31
C LEU A 13 5.95 9.66 7.37
N LEU A 14 6.70 9.21 8.38
CA LEU A 14 6.16 8.43 9.49
C LEU A 14 5.10 9.22 10.27
N GLN A 15 5.38 10.48 10.60
CA GLN A 15 4.42 11.35 11.30
C GLN A 15 3.15 11.57 10.48
N HIS A 16 3.27 11.74 9.17
CA HIS A 16 2.12 11.94 8.29
C HIS A 16 1.28 10.67 8.15
N GLN A 17 1.90 9.53 7.81
CA GLN A 17 1.16 8.27 7.60
C GLN A 17 0.53 7.74 8.89
N SER A 18 1.15 7.96 10.05
CA SER A 18 0.57 7.58 11.36
C SER A 18 -0.48 8.54 11.91
N ASN A 19 -0.74 9.68 11.24
CA ASN A 19 -1.71 10.64 11.72
C ASN A 19 -3.15 10.22 11.34
N CYS A 20 -3.80 9.48 12.24
CA CYS A 20 -5.19 9.04 12.06
C CYS A 20 -6.24 10.15 12.11
N SER A 21 -5.85 11.40 12.35
CA SER A 21 -6.76 12.56 12.17
C SER A 21 -6.91 12.92 10.69
N ILE A 22 -6.00 12.44 9.82
CA ILE A 22 -6.13 12.56 8.36
C ILE A 22 -7.13 11.51 7.89
N GLN A 23 -8.35 11.95 7.61
CA GLN A 23 -9.45 11.09 7.18
C GLN A 23 -9.34 10.67 5.71
N THR A 24 -8.68 11.46 4.87
CA THR A 24 -8.54 11.16 3.44
C THR A 24 -7.44 10.13 3.23
N VAL A 25 -7.79 9.02 2.58
CA VAL A 25 -6.85 7.99 2.13
C VAL A 25 -6.90 7.92 0.61
N GLN A 26 -5.78 8.18 -0.04
CA GLN A 26 -5.61 7.95 -1.47
C GLN A 26 -5.07 6.54 -1.71
N THR A 27 -5.50 5.92 -2.81
CA THR A 27 -5.04 4.58 -3.19
C THR A 27 -4.08 4.66 -4.37
N PHE A 28 -2.89 4.09 -4.21
CA PHE A 28 -1.94 3.85 -5.30
C PHE A 28 -2.13 2.43 -5.83
N HIS A 29 -2.63 2.33 -7.05
CA HIS A 29 -2.83 1.05 -7.72
C HIS A 29 -1.51 0.54 -8.26
N LEU A 30 -1.09 -0.62 -7.77
CA LEU A 30 0.03 -1.33 -8.37
C LEU A 30 -0.48 -2.15 -9.55
N ASP A 31 0.35 -2.26 -10.57
CA ASP A 31 0.13 -3.19 -11.65
C ASP A 31 1.25 -4.25 -11.67
N ASN A 32 1.13 -5.21 -12.55
CA ASN A 32 2.15 -6.26 -12.72
C ASN A 32 2.96 -6.05 -14.00
N SER A 33 2.98 -4.81 -14.52
CA SER A 33 3.63 -4.48 -15.80
C SER A 33 5.10 -4.11 -15.64
N TYR A 34 5.54 -3.80 -14.42
CA TYR A 34 6.92 -3.47 -14.10
C TYR A 34 7.50 -4.31 -12.97
N GLY A 35 8.83 -4.31 -12.86
CA GLY A 35 9.55 -4.88 -11.74
C GLY A 35 9.22 -4.19 -10.40
N ILE A 36 9.48 -4.89 -9.29
CA ILE A 36 9.25 -4.34 -7.93
C ILE A 36 9.97 -3.01 -7.72
N GLY A 37 11.21 -2.86 -8.19
CA GLY A 37 11.99 -1.63 -8.03
C GLY A 37 11.36 -0.39 -8.69
N SER A 38 10.76 -0.56 -9.87
CA SER A 38 10.02 0.51 -10.54
C SER A 38 8.79 0.92 -9.74
N HIS A 39 8.07 -0.05 -9.16
CA HIS A 39 6.94 0.23 -8.29
C HIS A 39 7.34 0.93 -7.01
N VAL A 40 8.49 0.62 -6.39
CA VAL A 40 9.03 1.38 -5.24
C VAL A 40 9.15 2.86 -5.62
N ALA A 41 9.75 3.15 -6.77
CA ALA A 41 9.99 4.52 -7.21
C ALA A 41 8.67 5.27 -7.46
N LEU A 42 7.73 4.68 -8.19
CA LEU A 42 6.42 5.29 -8.46
C LEU A 42 5.61 5.49 -7.17
N TRP A 43 5.60 4.49 -6.28
CA TRP A 43 4.96 4.59 -4.97
C TRP A 43 5.56 5.72 -4.14
N SER A 44 6.89 5.89 -4.15
CA SER A 44 7.53 6.99 -3.40
C SER A 44 7.10 8.38 -3.89
N GLN A 45 6.87 8.54 -5.20
CA GLN A 45 6.34 9.79 -5.76
C GLN A 45 4.87 9.98 -5.37
N ALA A 46 4.05 8.93 -5.48
CA ALA A 46 2.65 8.97 -5.08
C ALA A 46 2.50 9.33 -3.58
N LEU A 47 3.42 8.84 -2.75
CA LEU A 47 3.43 9.12 -1.32
C LEU A 47 3.69 10.61 -1.04
N CYS A 48 4.62 11.22 -1.76
CA CYS A 48 4.88 12.65 -1.68
C CYS A 48 3.67 13.47 -2.13
N ASN A 49 3.01 13.06 -3.22
CA ASN A 49 1.82 13.75 -3.74
C ASN A 49 0.67 13.69 -2.72
N ALA A 50 0.38 12.50 -2.16
CA ALA A 50 -0.65 12.36 -1.13
C ALA A 50 -0.36 13.23 0.10
N MET A 51 0.91 13.30 0.53
CA MET A 51 1.32 14.19 1.62
C MET A 51 1.05 15.67 1.31
N GLN A 52 1.33 16.12 0.08
CA GLN A 52 1.04 17.48 -0.37
C GLN A 52 -0.46 17.76 -0.40
N ASP A 53 -1.27 16.76 -0.78
CA ASP A 53 -2.73 16.84 -0.81
C ASP A 53 -3.38 16.71 0.58
N GLY A 54 -2.59 16.49 1.64
CA GLY A 54 -3.10 16.28 2.99
C GLY A 54 -3.82 14.93 3.18
N ALA A 55 -3.47 13.92 2.38
CA ALA A 55 -4.01 12.57 2.44
C ALA A 55 -2.95 11.55 2.89
N ARG A 56 -3.40 10.44 3.47
CA ARG A 56 -2.56 9.23 3.64
C ARG A 56 -2.56 8.42 2.34
N LEU A 57 -1.55 7.59 2.13
CA LEU A 57 -1.47 6.76 0.94
C LEU A 57 -1.53 5.29 1.33
N ARG A 58 -2.27 4.51 0.56
CA ARG A 58 -2.29 3.06 0.67
C ARG A 58 -2.12 2.42 -0.70
N THR A 59 -1.41 1.30 -0.75
CA THR A 59 -1.32 0.53 -1.99
C THR A 59 -2.45 -0.48 -2.15
N TYR A 60 -2.80 -0.78 -3.39
CA TYR A 60 -3.82 -1.78 -3.72
C TYR A 60 -3.43 -2.58 -4.97
N ASN A 61 -3.40 -3.91 -4.83
CA ASN A 61 -3.45 -4.87 -5.94
C ASN A 61 -3.78 -6.26 -5.38
N PRO A 62 -4.98 -6.81 -5.65
CA PRO A 62 -5.40 -8.11 -5.12
C PRO A 62 -4.62 -9.29 -5.73
N ASN A 63 -3.93 -9.08 -6.85
CA ASN A 63 -3.18 -10.08 -7.61
C ASN A 63 -1.69 -9.73 -7.67
N TRP A 64 -1.13 -9.24 -6.56
CA TRP A 64 0.27 -8.79 -6.51
C TRP A 64 1.26 -9.94 -6.75
N LEU A 65 2.02 -9.88 -7.84
CA LEU A 65 2.94 -10.96 -8.22
C LEU A 65 4.19 -11.05 -7.34
N TRP A 66 4.59 -9.94 -6.72
CA TRP A 66 5.83 -9.84 -5.94
C TRP A 66 5.59 -10.13 -4.46
N LEU A 67 4.60 -10.95 -4.14
CA LEU A 67 4.29 -11.35 -2.78
C LEU A 67 5.26 -12.46 -2.33
N ASP A 68 6.05 -12.18 -1.29
CA ASP A 68 6.80 -13.20 -0.59
C ASP A 68 5.85 -13.96 0.34
N GLN A 69 5.42 -15.15 -0.08
CA GLN A 69 4.47 -15.99 0.66
C GLN A 69 5.03 -16.48 2.01
N THR A 70 6.34 -16.41 2.23
CA THR A 70 6.95 -16.80 3.51
C THR A 70 6.91 -15.68 4.54
N LEU A 71 6.89 -14.42 4.07
CA LEU A 71 6.92 -13.22 4.92
C LEU A 71 5.59 -12.47 4.97
N CYS A 72 4.70 -12.69 4.02
CA CYS A 72 3.44 -11.96 3.91
C CYS A 72 2.28 -12.90 3.56
N ASP A 73 1.25 -12.86 4.40
CA ASP A 73 -0.02 -13.53 4.15
C ASP A 73 -0.78 -12.88 2.99
N ALA A 74 -1.44 -13.69 2.17
CA ALA A 74 -2.29 -13.23 1.09
C ALA A 74 -3.41 -12.30 1.60
N GLU A 75 -3.97 -12.57 2.79
CA GLU A 75 -5.01 -11.70 3.37
C GLU A 75 -4.47 -10.31 3.75
N GLN A 76 -3.21 -10.23 4.19
CA GLN A 76 -2.57 -8.95 4.46
C GLN A 76 -2.22 -8.19 3.17
N ALA A 77 -1.79 -8.91 2.12
CA ALA A 77 -1.55 -8.35 0.80
C ALA A 77 -2.82 -7.81 0.14
N ARG A 78 -3.98 -8.45 0.38
CA ARG A 78 -5.29 -7.95 -0.08
C ARG A 78 -5.65 -6.61 0.55
N LYS A 79 -5.17 -6.34 1.77
CA LYS A 79 -5.31 -5.03 2.40
C LYS A 79 -4.41 -4.02 1.72
N SER A 80 -3.11 -4.28 1.66
CA SER A 80 -2.15 -3.42 0.98
C SER A 80 -0.90 -4.25 0.68
N PRO A 81 -0.47 -4.35 -0.59
CA PRO A 81 0.71 -5.14 -0.93
C PRO A 81 1.99 -4.67 -0.24
N TRP A 82 2.11 -3.37 0.06
CA TRP A 82 3.30 -2.81 0.71
C TRP A 82 3.25 -2.92 2.23
N LEU A 83 2.08 -3.23 2.82
CA LEU A 83 1.92 -3.33 4.28
C LEU A 83 2.88 -4.33 4.93
N CYS A 84 3.18 -5.44 4.26
CA CYS A 84 4.10 -6.44 4.77
C CYS A 84 5.58 -6.02 4.70
N TYR A 85 5.93 -5.19 3.72
CA TYR A 85 7.32 -4.77 3.49
C TYR A 85 7.65 -3.44 4.18
N PHE A 86 6.69 -2.53 4.26
CA PHE A 86 6.84 -1.16 4.74
C PHE A 86 5.67 -0.76 5.65
N PRO A 87 5.45 -1.47 6.78
CA PRO A 87 4.27 -1.26 7.63
C PRO A 87 4.17 0.16 8.20
N THR A 88 5.30 0.84 8.39
CA THR A 88 5.35 2.22 8.87
C THR A 88 4.95 3.26 7.83
N ALA A 89 5.05 2.92 6.55
CA ALA A 89 4.66 3.79 5.44
C ALA A 89 3.23 3.51 4.93
N GLU A 90 2.65 2.38 5.34
CA GLU A 90 1.29 1.92 5.00
C GLU A 90 0.44 1.80 6.28
N PHE A 91 0.64 2.71 7.23
CA PHE A 91 0.03 2.65 8.55
C PHE A 91 -1.50 2.64 8.45
N GLN A 92 -2.12 1.64 9.07
CA GLN A 92 -3.57 1.45 9.08
C GLN A 92 -4.16 2.05 10.36
N CYS A 93 -5.02 3.04 10.18
CA CYS A 93 -5.91 3.53 11.23
C CYS A 93 -7.16 2.63 11.28
N GLY A 94 -7.78 2.49 12.44
CA GLY A 94 -8.95 1.58 12.60
C GLY A 94 -10.17 1.90 11.73
N GLN A 95 -10.16 3.04 11.01
CA GLN A 95 -11.19 3.43 10.04
C GLN A 95 -10.87 2.98 8.61
N ASP A 96 -9.69 2.42 8.35
CA ASP A 96 -9.23 2.01 7.02
C ASP A 96 -9.66 0.56 6.66
N GLU A 97 -10.60 -0.03 7.42
CA GLU A 97 -10.88 -1.47 7.34
C GLU A 97 -11.61 -1.91 6.06
N GLU A 98 -12.17 -1.02 5.25
CA GLU A 98 -12.75 -1.44 3.97
C GLU A 98 -11.80 -1.18 2.80
N PRO A 99 -11.27 -2.23 2.14
CA PRO A 99 -10.78 -2.07 0.78
C PRO A 99 -11.96 -1.53 -0.07
N PRO A 100 -11.73 -0.60 -1.00
CA PRO A 100 -12.79 -0.17 -1.89
C PRO A 100 -13.38 -1.40 -2.57
N LEU A 101 -14.68 -1.65 -2.33
CA LEU A 101 -15.45 -2.68 -3.01
C LEU A 101 -15.39 -2.41 -4.51
N LEU A 102 -14.44 -3.03 -5.21
CA LEU A 102 -14.57 -3.24 -6.64
C LEU A 102 -15.85 -4.06 -6.82
N SER A 103 -16.86 -3.45 -7.43
CA SER A 103 -18.10 -4.13 -7.80
C SER A 103 -17.79 -5.49 -8.42
N ASN A 104 -18.44 -6.53 -7.90
CA ASN A 104 -18.26 -7.95 -8.20
C ASN A 104 -18.51 -8.36 -9.67
N ASN A 105 -17.80 -7.81 -10.65
CA ASN A 105 -17.96 -8.13 -12.07
C ASN A 105 -16.62 -8.36 -12.80
N VAL A 106 -15.57 -8.78 -12.10
CA VAL A 106 -14.38 -9.32 -12.76
C VAL A 106 -14.40 -10.83 -12.59
N SER A 107 -14.89 -11.52 -13.61
CA SER A 107 -14.77 -12.97 -13.76
C SER A 107 -13.29 -13.36 -13.62
N ASP A 108 -12.99 -14.30 -12.71
CA ASP A 108 -11.65 -14.85 -12.58
C ASP A 108 -11.26 -15.53 -13.91
N PRO A 109 -10.18 -15.11 -14.58
CA PRO A 109 -9.75 -15.76 -15.82
C PRO A 109 -9.32 -17.23 -15.63
N ARG A 110 -9.20 -17.73 -14.39
CA ARG A 110 -8.96 -19.14 -14.07
C ARG A 110 -10.22 -20.01 -14.09
N ASP A 111 -11.41 -19.42 -14.08
CA ASP A 111 -12.69 -20.15 -14.18
C ASP A 111 -13.03 -20.58 -15.62
N LEU A 112 -12.23 -20.18 -16.62
CA LEU A 112 -12.42 -20.49 -18.04
C LEU A 112 -11.79 -21.83 -18.50
N LYS A 113 -11.42 -22.72 -17.56
CA LYS A 113 -10.99 -24.08 -17.91
C LYS A 113 -11.87 -25.13 -17.25
N ARG A 114 -12.96 -25.48 -17.94
CA ARG A 114 -13.58 -26.81 -17.87
C ARG A 114 -13.80 -27.34 -19.27
#